data_AF-A0A529PBI3-F1
#
_entry.id   AF-A0A529PBI3-F1
#
_cell.length_a   1.000
_cell.length_b   1.000
_cell.length_c   1.000
_cell.angle_alpha   90.00
_cell.angle_beta   90.00
_cell.angle_gamma   90.00
#
_symmetry.space_group_name_H-M   'P 1'
#
loop_
_entity.id
_entity.type
_entity.pdbx_description
1 polymer ?
#
loop_
_entity_poly.entity_id
_entity_poly.type
_entity_poly.pdbx_seq_one_letter_code
_entity_poly.pdbx_strand_id
1 'polypeptide(L)'
;MATQQTRSLARFMMAPSVILLFVWMIVPLAFTLWFSFLQYNPLNPIRDGFVWFSNYKLFYSNPAFFAAILNTLTIVVSVLVITVVGGI
;
A
#
# COMPACT_ATOMS: atom_id res chain seq x y z
N MET A 1 -19.86 25.08 -26.86
CA MET A 1 -20.78 23.99 -26.49
C MET A 1 -20.33 22.61 -27.01
N ALA A 2 -19.69 22.49 -28.17
CA ALA A 2 -19.17 21.20 -28.68
C ALA A 2 -18.06 20.54 -27.81
N THR A 3 -17.25 21.31 -27.08
CA THR A 3 -16.11 20.79 -26.30
C THR A 3 -16.49 20.06 -25.00
N GLN A 4 -17.59 20.43 -24.37
CA GLN A 4 -18.02 19.82 -23.09
C GLN A 4 -18.65 18.44 -23.29
N GLN A 5 -19.42 18.25 -24.37
CA GLN A 5 -20.00 16.95 -24.69
C GLN A 5 -18.94 15.92 -25.07
N THR A 6 -17.92 16.31 -25.85
CA THR A 6 -16.79 15.42 -26.17
C THR A 6 -16.00 15.00 -24.91
N ARG A 7 -15.82 15.92 -23.94
CA ARG A 7 -15.13 15.61 -22.67
C ARG A 7 -15.93 14.65 -21.78
N SER A 8 -17.25 14.81 -21.74
CA SER A 8 -18.15 13.90 -21.00
C SER A 8 -18.15 12.50 -21.61
N LEU A 9 -18.28 12.40 -22.94
CA LEU A 9 -18.20 11.13 -23.68
C LEU A 9 -16.85 10.44 -23.46
N ALA A 10 -15.74 11.17 -23.56
CA ALA A 10 -14.40 10.62 -23.34
C ALA A 10 -14.25 10.04 -21.92
N ARG A 11 -14.79 10.70 -20.89
CA ARG A 11 -14.78 10.17 -19.51
C ARG A 11 -15.63 8.91 -19.37
N PHE A 12 -16.80 8.88 -20.01
CA PHE A 12 -17.67 7.71 -19.98
C PHE A 12 -17.02 6.50 -20.68
N MET A 13 -16.30 6.73 -21.77
CA MET A 13 -15.55 5.69 -22.47
C MET A 13 -14.34 5.18 -21.66
N MET A 14 -13.71 6.02 -20.83
CA MET A 14 -12.62 5.62 -19.93
C MET A 14 -13.11 4.98 -18.63
N ALA A 15 -14.34 5.28 -18.20
CA ALA A 15 -14.88 4.85 -16.92
C ALA A 15 -14.80 3.33 -16.67
N PRO A 16 -15.08 2.43 -17.64
CA PRO A 16 -14.98 0.98 -17.42
C PRO A 16 -13.58 0.54 -17.03
N SER A 17 -12.55 1.08 -17.70
CA SER A 17 -11.15 0.73 -17.42
C SER A 17 -10.70 1.28 -16.06
N VAL A 18 -11.09 2.52 -15.74
CA VAL A 18 -10.74 3.15 -14.46
C VAL A 18 -11.43 2.43 -13.30
N ILE A 19 -12.71 2.09 -13.43
CA ILE A 19 -13.46 1.36 -12.41
C ILE A 19 -12.82 -0.02 -12.18
N LEU A 20 -12.48 -0.73 -13.26
CA LEU A 20 -11.84 -2.03 -13.15
C LEU A 20 -10.49 -1.94 -12.40
N LEU A 21 -9.61 -1.02 -12.82
CA LEU A 21 -8.31 -0.81 -12.17
C LEU A 21 -8.46 -0.36 -10.72
N PHE A 22 -9.43 0.51 -10.44
CA PHE A 22 -9.70 0.98 -9.10
C PHE A 22 -10.16 -0.17 -8.20
N VAL A 23 -11.14 -0.97 -8.63
CA VAL A 23 -11.61 -2.15 -7.89
C VAL A 23 -10.46 -3.14 -7.68
N TRP A 24 -9.64 -3.35 -8.72
CA TRP A 24 -8.48 -4.24 -8.65
C TRP A 24 -7.47 -3.83 -7.59
N MET A 25 -7.25 -2.53 -7.39
CA MET A 25 -6.31 -2.03 -6.38
C MET A 25 -6.95 -1.89 -4.99
N ILE A 26 -8.21 -1.43 -4.90
CA ILE A 26 -8.85 -1.12 -3.63
C ILE A 26 -9.22 -2.36 -2.83
N VAL A 27 -9.64 -3.44 -3.49
CA VAL A 27 -10.05 -4.68 -2.84
C VAL A 27 -8.88 -5.31 -2.05
N PRO A 28 -7.71 -5.60 -2.66
CA PRO A 28 -6.58 -6.15 -1.90
C PRO A 28 -6.09 -5.20 -0.80
N LEU A 29 -6.12 -3.88 -1.03
CA LEU A 29 -5.76 -2.89 -0.01
C LEU A 29 -6.73 -2.92 1.18
N ALA A 30 -8.03 -3.03 0.93
CA ALA A 30 -9.03 -3.14 2.00
C ALA A 30 -8.82 -4.43 2.81
N PHE A 31 -8.50 -5.55 2.16
CA PHE A 31 -8.18 -6.80 2.85
C PHE A 31 -6.88 -6.71 3.68
N THR A 32 -5.82 -6.07 3.18
CA THR A 32 -4.59 -5.91 3.96
C THR A 32 -4.82 -5.03 5.18
N LEU A 33 -5.58 -3.94 5.04
CA LEU A 33 -5.97 -3.10 6.16
C LEU A 33 -6.83 -3.88 7.15
N TRP A 34 -7.82 -4.65 6.69
CA TRP A 34 -8.64 -5.50 7.55
C TRP A 34 -7.77 -6.47 8.35
N PHE A 35 -6.95 -7.29 7.69
CA PHE A 35 -6.07 -8.26 8.35
C PHE A 35 -5.05 -7.62 9.29
N SER A 36 -4.66 -6.37 9.07
CA SER A 36 -3.76 -5.68 10.00
C SER A 36 -4.32 -5.55 11.43
N PHE A 37 -5.66 -5.55 11.57
CA PHE A 37 -6.35 -5.51 12.87
C PHE A 37 -6.71 -6.90 13.42
N LEU A 38 -6.44 -7.96 12.65
CA LEU A 38 -6.68 -9.34 13.08
C LEU A 38 -5.35 -10.01 13.46
N GLN A 39 -5.40 -10.89 14.44
CA GLN A 39 -4.39 -11.93 14.59
C GLN A 39 -4.81 -13.02 13.61
N TYR A 40 -4.10 -13.14 12.49
CA TYR A 40 -4.42 -14.10 11.44
C TYR A 40 -3.24 -15.05 11.24
N ASN A 41 -3.44 -16.34 11.49
CA ASN A 41 -2.43 -17.37 11.24
C ASN A 41 -3.04 -18.55 10.47
N PRO A 42 -2.76 -18.71 9.16
CA PRO A 42 -3.28 -19.81 8.36
C PRO A 42 -2.94 -21.21 8.91
N LEU A 43 -1.85 -21.33 9.67
CA LEU A 43 -1.38 -22.59 10.24
C LEU A 43 -2.01 -22.88 11.61
N ASN A 44 -2.63 -21.89 12.25
CA ASN A 44 -3.26 -22.05 13.55
C ASN A 44 -4.52 -21.17 13.69
N PRO A 45 -5.64 -21.57 13.06
CA PRO A 45 -6.87 -20.78 13.02
C PRO A 45 -7.59 -20.68 14.38
N ILE A 46 -7.18 -21.47 15.39
CA ILE A 46 -7.79 -21.46 16.73
C ILE A 46 -7.52 -20.13 17.46
N ARG A 47 -6.44 -19.43 17.10
CA ARG A 47 -6.08 -18.14 17.69
C ARG A 47 -6.47 -16.95 16.81
N ASP A 48 -7.27 -17.18 15.78
CA ASP A 48 -7.73 -16.11 14.90
C ASP A 48 -8.75 -15.23 15.63
N GLY A 49 -8.57 -13.91 15.54
CA GLY A 49 -9.45 -12.97 16.23
C GLY A 49 -9.10 -11.51 15.96
N PHE A 50 -10.03 -10.62 16.27
CA PHE A 50 -9.83 -9.18 16.14
C PHE A 50 -9.02 -8.65 17.33
N VAL A 51 -7.86 -8.07 17.07
CA VAL A 51 -6.90 -7.63 18.09
C VAL A 51 -6.65 -6.11 18.07
N TRP A 52 -7.48 -5.35 17.35
CA TRP A 52 -7.36 -3.90 17.22
C TRP A 52 -5.91 -3.48 16.86
N PHE A 53 -5.28 -2.65 17.68
CA PHE A 53 -3.94 -2.11 17.44
C PHE A 53 -2.80 -2.95 18.05
N SER A 54 -3.10 -4.14 18.59
CA SER A 54 -2.09 -4.98 19.27
C SER A 54 -0.90 -5.30 18.36
N ASN A 55 -1.17 -5.66 17.09
CA ASN A 55 -0.14 -5.93 16.09
C ASN A 55 0.82 -4.74 15.91
N TYR A 56 0.27 -3.52 15.83
CA TYR A 56 1.06 -2.30 15.68
C TYR A 56 1.95 -2.02 16.90
N LYS A 57 1.43 -2.24 18.11
CA LYS A 57 2.21 -2.12 19.35
C LYS A 57 3.37 -3.12 19.39
N LEU A 58 3.14 -4.35 18.93
CA LEU A 58 4.18 -5.38 18.83
C LEU A 58 5.29 -4.97 17.84
N PHE A 59 4.93 -4.43 16.67
CA PHE A 59 5.91 -3.92 15.70
C PHE A 59 6.73 -2.76 16.26
N TYR A 60 6.06 -1.76 16.85
CA TYR A 60 6.72 -0.58 17.41
C TYR A 60 7.68 -0.94 18.55
N SER A 61 7.33 -1.92 19.39
CA SER A 61 8.15 -2.35 20.52
C SER A 61 9.36 -3.20 20.09
N ASN A 62 9.44 -3.62 18.82
CA ASN A 62 10.52 -4.45 18.32
C ASN A 62 11.72 -3.59 17.89
N PRO A 63 12.92 -3.74 18.49
CA PRO A 63 14.09 -2.96 18.12
C PRO A 63 14.53 -3.18 16.65
N ALA A 64 14.25 -4.35 16.08
CA ALA A 64 14.58 -4.64 14.68
C ALA A 64 13.73 -3.84 13.68
N PHE A 65 12.54 -3.37 14.08
CA PHE A 65 11.64 -2.63 13.19
C PHE A 65 12.26 -1.29 12.76
N PHE A 66 12.73 -0.50 13.72
CA PHE A 66 13.39 0.78 13.43
C PHE A 66 14.72 0.60 12.71
N ALA A 67 15.49 -0.42 13.09
CA ALA A 67 16.73 -0.76 12.38
C ALA A 67 16.46 -1.07 10.89
N ALA A 68 15.42 -1.86 10.59
CA ALA A 68 15.03 -2.16 9.21
C ALA A 68 14.62 -0.89 8.44
N ILE A 69 13.84 0.01 9.05
CA ILE A 69 13.43 1.29 8.42
C ILE A 69 14.66 2.16 8.10
N LEU A 70 15.59 2.30 9.06
CA LEU A 70 16.78 3.10 8.84
C LEU A 70 17.68 2.51 7.76
N ASN A 71 17.83 1.19 7.72
CA ASN A 71 18.60 0.51 6.69
C ASN A 71 17.99 0.73 5.30
N THR A 72 16.67 0.57 5.14
CA THR A 72 16.01 0.77 3.83
C THR A 72 16.09 2.22 3.38
N LEU A 73 15.86 3.19 4.27
CA LEU A 73 16.01 4.61 3.96
C LEU A 73 17.45 4.96 3.57
N THR A 74 18.44 4.41 4.29
CA THR A 74 19.85 4.62 3.97
C THR A 74 20.18 4.10 2.58
N ILE A 75 19.70 2.90 2.22
CA ILE A 75 19.90 2.32 0.89
C ILE A 75 19.21 3.18 -0.18
N VAL A 76 17.95 3.56 0.02
CA VAL A 76 17.19 4.37 -0.96
C VAL A 76 17.88 5.72 -1.19
N VAL A 77 18.26 6.42 -0.12
CA VAL A 77 18.91 7.74 -0.23
C VAL A 77 20.29 7.63 -0.85
N SER A 78 21.10 6.66 -0.43
CA SER A 78 22.45 6.47 -0.99
C SER A 78 22.40 6.13 -2.49
N VAL A 79 21.52 5.21 -2.91
CA VAL A 79 21.32 4.90 -4.33
C VAL A 79 20.83 6.14 -5.09
N LEU A 80 19.87 6.89 -4.54
CA LEU A 80 19.37 8.12 -5.18
C LEU A 80 20.46 9.18 -5.36
N VAL A 81 21.31 9.38 -4.35
CA VAL A 81 22.45 10.32 -4.44
C VAL A 81 23.43 9.87 -5.53
N ILE A 82 23.77 8.58 -5.56
CA ILE A 82 24.69 8.05 -6.57
C ILE A 82 24.12 8.21 -7.98
N THR A 83 22.84 7.88 -8.19
CA THR A 83 22.23 7.95 -9.53
C THR A 83 22.03 9.38 -10.03
N VAL A 84 21.67 10.31 -9.14
CA VAL A 84 21.46 11.71 -9.52
C VAL A 84 22.79 12.44 -9.72
N VAL A 85 23.78 12.22 -8.86
CA VAL A 85 25.07 12.93 -8.94
C VAL A 85 26.03 12.26 -9.93
N GLY A 86 26.12 10.93 -9.93
CA GLY A 86 27.02 10.17 -10.78
C GLY A 86 26.45 9.82 -12.16
N GLY A 87 25.16 10.05 -12.40
CA GLY A 87 24.49 9.83 -13.69
C GLY A 87 24.40 11.06 -14.59
N ILE A 88 24.91 12.22 -14.14
CA ILE A 88 25.20 13.39 -14.99
C ILE A 88 26.52 13.13 -15.72
#